data_AF-A0A7C5WQD9-F1
#
_entry.id   AF-A0A7C5WQD9-F1
#
_cell.length_a   1.000
_cell.length_b   1.000
_cell.length_c   1.000
_cell.angle_alpha   90.00
_cell.angle_beta   90.00
_cell.angle_gamma   90.00
#
_symmetry.space_group_name_H-M   'P 1'
#
loop_
_entity.id
_entity.type
_entity.pdbx_description
1 polymer ?
#
loop_
_entity_poly.entity_id
_entity_poly.type
_entity_poly.pdbx_seq_one_letter_code
_entity_poly.pdbx_strand_id
1 'polypeptide(L)'
;IIEQYKPSYTLPMNELITKMMDLKQDSIVNKDFEKFLAMIEKLLGGKIGIKSNQIGQKELNLNISGSNSELPMFLVSSNTNQLATLYLYFKYWIKSKEKNFLILDEPEENLHPKNQYDLMSILIEFASQNNKLLLTTHSTLLTKIINNYINYAQLTDENKAKIQSEHLSSSLNIKDIEICFFDGEQVKHYTIEEYGVVFKDFLEIENQIASLSNEINMKLYEQWQSN
;
A
#
# COMPACT_ATOMS: atom_id res chain seq x y z
N ILE A 1 -41.78 -2.40 20.08
CA ILE A 1 -40.85 -1.69 19.19
C ILE A 1 -39.56 -2.49 19.24
N ILE A 2 -39.28 -3.30 18.21
CA ILE A 2 -37.99 -3.99 18.11
C ILE A 2 -37.00 -2.87 17.80
N GLU A 3 -36.08 -2.57 18.72
CA GLU A 3 -34.92 -1.73 18.41
C GLU A 3 -34.28 -2.30 17.15
N GLN A 4 -34.34 -1.55 16.05
CA GLN A 4 -33.58 -1.90 14.86
C GLN A 4 -32.12 -1.94 15.30
N TYR A 5 -31.53 -3.14 15.24
CA TYR A 5 -30.12 -3.36 15.56
C TYR A 5 -29.29 -2.36 14.76
N LYS A 6 -28.81 -1.34 15.45
CA LYS A 6 -27.92 -0.33 14.88
C LYS A 6 -26.52 -0.87 15.11
N PRO A 7 -25.77 -1.21 14.06
CA PRO A 7 -24.47 -1.80 14.28
C PRO A 7 -23.52 -0.77 14.91
N SER A 8 -22.60 -1.24 15.76
CA SER A 8 -21.71 -0.38 16.56
C SER A 8 -20.63 0.33 15.72
N TYR A 9 -20.35 -0.18 14.52
CA TYR A 9 -19.38 0.40 13.59
C TYR A 9 -20.04 0.95 12.32
N THR A 10 -19.25 1.63 11.49
CA THR A 10 -19.66 2.03 10.14
C THR A 10 -20.05 0.82 9.29
N LEU A 11 -20.93 1.00 8.30
CA LEU A 11 -21.38 -0.09 7.42
C LEU A 11 -20.21 -0.89 6.80
N PRO A 12 -19.15 -0.26 6.24
CA PRO A 12 -18.02 -1.00 5.68
C PRO A 12 -17.28 -1.84 6.73
N MET A 13 -17.12 -1.33 7.95
CA MET A 13 -16.45 -2.07 9.02
C MET A 13 -17.27 -3.27 9.48
N ASN A 14 -18.60 -3.15 9.58
CA ASN A 14 -19.43 -4.30 9.89
C ASN A 14 -19.36 -5.35 8.78
N GLU A 15 -19.40 -4.94 7.51
CA GLU A 15 -19.27 -5.86 6.38
C GLU A 15 -17.93 -6.60 6.41
N LEU A 16 -16.83 -5.89 6.73
CA LEU A 16 -15.52 -6.50 6.92
C LEU A 16 -15.53 -7.53 8.06
N ILE A 17 -16.07 -7.18 9.23
CA ILE A 17 -16.16 -8.09 10.38
C ILE A 17 -16.97 -9.33 10.02
N THR A 18 -18.13 -9.17 9.37
CA THR A 18 -18.95 -10.30 8.91
C THR A 18 -18.19 -11.18 7.93
N LYS A 19 -17.53 -10.59 6.92
CA LYS A 19 -16.69 -11.35 5.98
C LYS A 19 -15.56 -12.10 6.67
N MET A 20 -14.93 -11.51 7.69
CA MET A 20 -13.89 -12.15 8.49
C MET A 20 -14.43 -13.34 9.30
N MET A 21 -15.63 -13.21 9.89
CA MET A 21 -16.29 -14.29 10.61
C MET A 21 -16.67 -15.46 9.68
N ASP A 22 -16.99 -15.18 8.42
CA ASP A 22 -17.38 -16.18 7.44
C ASP A 22 -16.21 -16.88 6.74
N LEU A 23 -14.96 -16.46 7.00
CA LEU A 23 -13.77 -17.04 6.36
C LEU A 23 -13.65 -18.54 6.62
N LYS A 24 -13.42 -19.32 5.57
CA LYS A 24 -13.21 -20.77 5.69
C LYS A 24 -11.72 -21.08 5.82
N GLN A 25 -11.38 -22.03 6.67
CA GLN A 25 -10.00 -22.48 6.86
C GLN A 25 -9.41 -23.05 5.56
N ASP A 26 -10.23 -23.82 4.84
CA ASP A 26 -9.91 -24.32 3.51
C ASP A 26 -10.48 -23.38 2.44
N SER A 27 -9.66 -22.46 1.95
CA SER A 27 -9.96 -21.67 0.76
C SER A 27 -9.00 -22.02 -0.36
N ILE A 28 -9.54 -22.30 -1.54
CA ILE A 28 -8.74 -22.43 -2.75
C ILE A 28 -8.31 -21.01 -3.13
N VAL A 29 -7.00 -20.75 -3.08
CA VAL A 29 -6.44 -19.49 -3.56
C VAL A 29 -6.76 -19.36 -5.03
N ASN A 30 -7.17 -18.17 -5.42
CA ASN A 30 -7.40 -17.85 -6.81
C ASN A 30 -6.06 -17.82 -7.57
N LYS A 31 -5.86 -18.78 -8.48
CA LYS A 31 -4.59 -18.97 -9.21
C LYS A 31 -4.11 -17.71 -9.92
N ASP A 32 -5.04 -16.90 -10.41
CA ASP A 32 -4.71 -15.66 -11.12
C ASP A 32 -4.01 -14.63 -10.21
N PHE A 33 -4.18 -14.77 -8.88
CA PHE A 33 -3.64 -13.84 -7.89
C PHE A 33 -2.63 -14.47 -6.91
N GLU A 34 -2.19 -15.71 -7.16
CA GLU A 34 -1.16 -16.38 -6.34
C GLU A 34 0.14 -15.56 -6.25
N LYS A 35 0.51 -14.85 -7.34
CA LYS A 35 1.67 -13.94 -7.36
C LYS A 35 1.55 -12.83 -6.31
N PHE A 36 0.41 -12.14 -6.25
CA PHE A 36 0.21 -11.05 -5.28
C PHE A 36 0.20 -11.57 -3.86
N LEU A 37 -0.41 -12.74 -3.64
CA LEU A 37 -0.40 -13.39 -2.34
C LEU A 37 1.03 -13.67 -1.89
N ALA A 38 1.86 -14.26 -2.76
CA ALA A 38 3.27 -14.53 -2.45
C ALA A 38 4.08 -13.25 -2.16
N MET A 39 3.85 -12.17 -2.92
CA MET A 39 4.50 -10.88 -2.68
C MET A 39 4.10 -10.29 -1.31
N ILE A 40 2.82 -10.37 -0.93
CA ILE A 40 2.37 -9.91 0.39
C ILE A 40 2.88 -10.83 1.50
N GLU A 41 2.94 -12.15 1.33
CA GLU A 41 3.51 -13.07 2.32
C GLU A 41 4.96 -12.71 2.64
N LYS A 42 5.73 -12.26 1.65
CA LYS A 42 7.09 -11.74 1.83
C LYS A 42 7.10 -10.45 2.66
N LEU A 43 6.17 -9.52 2.41
CA LEU A 43 6.02 -8.28 3.19
C LEU A 43 5.62 -8.52 4.66
N LEU A 44 4.76 -9.53 4.89
CA LEU A 44 4.30 -9.91 6.22
C LEU A 44 5.33 -10.73 7.00
N GLY A 45 6.29 -11.35 6.30
CA GLY A 45 7.21 -12.34 6.86
C GLY A 45 6.55 -13.67 7.18
N GLY A 46 5.41 -13.99 6.56
CA GLY A 46 4.57 -15.12 6.95
C GLY A 46 3.22 -15.17 6.24
N LYS A 47 2.41 -16.15 6.63
CA LYS A 47 1.05 -16.37 6.09
C LYS A 47 0.02 -16.19 7.18
N ILE A 48 -1.08 -15.51 6.87
CA ILE A 48 -2.20 -15.42 7.83
C ILE A 48 -3.07 -16.68 7.68
N GLY A 49 -3.09 -17.47 8.75
CA GLY A 49 -3.93 -18.65 8.93
C GLY A 49 -5.16 -18.34 9.77
N ILE A 50 -6.16 -19.22 9.66
CA ILE A 50 -7.37 -19.19 10.50
C ILE A 50 -7.33 -20.43 11.38
N LYS A 51 -7.54 -20.24 12.68
CA LYS A 51 -7.74 -21.33 13.65
C LYS A 51 -9.10 -21.18 14.29
N SER A 52 -9.72 -22.30 14.64
CA SER A 52 -10.86 -22.30 15.55
C SER A 52 -10.35 -22.50 16.97
N ASN A 53 -10.77 -21.65 17.90
CA ASN A 53 -10.52 -21.86 19.32
C ASN A 53 -11.47 -22.95 19.88
N GLN A 54 -11.31 -23.26 21.17
CA GLN A 54 -12.04 -24.33 21.86
C GLN A 54 -13.56 -24.12 21.91
N ILE A 55 -14.04 -22.90 21.66
CA ILE A 55 -15.46 -22.51 21.69
C ILE A 55 -15.99 -22.31 20.25
N GLY A 56 -15.21 -22.67 19.23
CA GLY A 56 -15.63 -22.57 17.83
C GLY A 56 -15.46 -21.18 17.20
N GLN A 57 -14.84 -20.22 17.89
CA GLN A 57 -14.59 -18.89 17.34
C GLN A 57 -13.34 -18.92 16.47
N LYS A 58 -13.40 -18.22 15.33
CA LYS A 58 -12.27 -18.11 14.40
C LYS A 58 -11.31 -17.02 14.87
N GLU A 59 -10.04 -17.38 14.92
CA GLU A 59 -8.92 -16.52 15.27
C GLU A 59 -7.92 -16.50 14.12
N LEU A 60 -7.40 -15.31 13.82
CA LEU A 60 -6.32 -15.14 12.86
C LEU A 60 -4.98 -15.28 13.57
N ASN A 61 -4.05 -15.97 12.93
CA ASN A 61 -2.68 -16.11 13.39
C ASN A 61 -1.71 -15.93 12.22
N LEU A 62 -0.54 -15.36 12.47
CA LEU A 62 0.56 -15.31 11.52
C LEU A 62 1.43 -16.55 11.69
N ASN A 63 1.50 -17.37 10.65
CA ASN A 63 2.46 -18.46 10.52
C ASN A 63 3.76 -17.87 9.98
N ILE A 64 4.81 -17.82 10.80
CA ILE A 64 6.07 -17.14 10.45
C ILE A 64 6.84 -17.96 9.41
N SER A 65 7.27 -17.31 8.33
CA SER A 65 8.05 -17.95 7.26
C SER A 65 9.35 -18.53 7.79
N GLY A 66 9.66 -19.78 7.41
CA GLY A 66 10.90 -20.46 7.80
C GLY A 66 10.93 -20.96 9.24
N SER A 67 9.80 -20.91 9.96
CA SER A 67 9.66 -21.50 11.30
C SER A 67 8.35 -22.27 11.43
N ASN A 68 8.25 -23.12 12.46
CA ASN A 68 6.98 -23.74 12.86
C ASN A 68 6.25 -22.91 13.93
N SER A 69 6.64 -21.65 14.11
CA SER A 69 6.07 -20.75 15.10
C SER A 69 4.89 -19.99 14.52
N GLU A 70 3.88 -19.81 15.35
CA GLU A 70 2.71 -19.01 15.03
C GLU A 70 2.56 -17.89 16.07
N LEU A 71 2.10 -16.73 15.61
CA LEU A 71 1.83 -15.58 16.45
C LEU A 71 0.37 -15.17 16.34
N PRO A 72 -0.33 -15.00 17.48
CA PRO A 72 -1.59 -14.27 17.51
C PRO A 72 -1.46 -12.89 16.90
N MET A 73 -2.47 -12.43 16.15
CA MET A 73 -2.41 -11.12 15.48
C MET A 73 -2.18 -9.94 16.44
N PHE A 74 -2.56 -10.05 17.72
CA PHE A 74 -2.28 -8.98 18.69
C PHE A 74 -0.79 -8.89 19.10
N LEU A 75 0.04 -9.88 18.75
CA LEU A 75 1.49 -9.90 18.98
C LEU A 75 2.32 -9.62 17.71
N VAL A 76 1.67 -9.46 16.55
CA VAL A 76 2.38 -9.19 15.29
C VAL A 76 2.74 -7.71 15.14
N SER A 77 3.66 -7.41 14.22
CA SER A 77 4.06 -6.04 13.93
C SER A 77 2.90 -5.17 13.42
N SER A 78 2.99 -3.85 13.60
CA SER A 78 2.02 -2.89 13.05
C SER A 78 1.89 -3.02 11.53
N ASN A 79 3.01 -3.16 10.81
CA ASN A 79 3.06 -3.44 9.38
C ASN A 79 2.23 -4.68 9.00
N THR A 80 2.36 -5.77 9.76
CA THR A 80 1.58 -7.00 9.52
C THR A 80 0.10 -6.78 9.78
N ASN A 81 -0.26 -6.07 10.85
CA ASN A 81 -1.65 -5.75 11.16
C ASN A 81 -2.29 -4.87 10.07
N GLN A 82 -1.58 -3.84 9.60
CA GLN A 82 -2.04 -2.96 8.53
C GLN A 82 -2.34 -3.74 7.24
N LEU A 83 -1.44 -4.64 6.86
CA LEU A 83 -1.54 -5.41 5.62
C LEU A 83 -2.45 -6.66 5.72
N ALA A 84 -2.95 -6.98 6.91
CA ALA A 84 -3.75 -8.19 7.14
C ALA A 84 -5.02 -8.21 6.29
N THR A 85 -5.77 -7.10 6.27
CA THR A 85 -7.00 -7.00 5.47
C THR A 85 -6.72 -7.12 3.98
N LEU A 86 -5.62 -6.52 3.50
CA LEU A 86 -5.20 -6.64 2.10
C LEU A 86 -4.81 -8.09 1.75
N TYR A 87 -4.08 -8.78 2.65
CA TYR A 87 -3.79 -10.21 2.51
C TYR A 87 -5.07 -11.04 2.41
N LEU A 88 -6.04 -10.82 3.31
CA LEU A 88 -7.31 -11.52 3.30
C LEU A 88 -8.10 -11.24 2.02
N TYR A 89 -8.06 -10.01 1.52
CA TYR A 89 -8.68 -9.64 0.25
C TYR A 89 -8.12 -10.49 -0.91
N PHE A 90 -6.80 -10.51 -1.10
CA PHE A 90 -6.18 -11.30 -2.17
C PHE A 90 -6.38 -12.81 -2.00
N LYS A 91 -6.48 -13.30 -0.77
CA LYS A 91 -6.67 -14.72 -0.48
C LYS A 91 -8.11 -15.19 -0.66
N TYR A 92 -9.10 -14.40 -0.23
CA TYR A 92 -10.48 -14.86 -0.07
C TYR A 92 -11.53 -14.08 -0.86
N TRP A 93 -11.30 -12.80 -1.17
CA TRP A 93 -12.37 -11.91 -1.64
C TRP A 93 -12.18 -11.41 -3.07
N ILE A 94 -10.96 -11.44 -3.58
CA ILE A 94 -10.67 -11.02 -4.95
C ILE A 94 -11.28 -11.97 -5.97
N LYS A 95 -11.89 -11.41 -7.01
CA LYS A 95 -12.60 -12.19 -8.02
C LYS A 95 -11.75 -12.36 -9.28
N SER A 96 -11.64 -13.61 -9.74
CA SER A 96 -11.03 -13.95 -11.04
C SER A 96 -11.94 -13.49 -12.18
N LYS A 97 -11.33 -13.03 -13.29
CA LYS A 97 -12.00 -12.65 -14.54
C LYS A 97 -13.01 -11.50 -14.41
N GLU A 98 -13.10 -10.85 -13.26
CA GLU A 98 -13.86 -9.62 -13.05
C GLU A 98 -12.89 -8.43 -12.91
N LYS A 99 -13.35 -7.25 -13.31
CA LYS A 99 -12.64 -6.00 -13.03
C LYS A 99 -12.83 -5.65 -11.55
N ASN A 100 -11.79 -5.83 -10.75
CA ASN A 100 -11.83 -5.46 -9.34
C ASN A 100 -11.56 -3.96 -9.18
N PHE A 101 -12.19 -3.31 -8.20
CA PHE A 101 -11.86 -1.93 -7.83
C PHE A 101 -11.42 -1.91 -6.36
N LEU A 102 -10.13 -1.65 -6.15
CA LEU A 102 -9.53 -1.54 -4.82
C LEU A 102 -9.35 -0.07 -4.45
N ILE A 103 -9.84 0.30 -3.28
CA ILE A 103 -9.66 1.62 -2.68
C ILE A 103 -8.88 1.42 -1.38
N LEU A 104 -7.75 2.10 -1.24
CA LEU A 104 -6.93 2.04 -0.02
C LEU A 104 -6.68 3.45 0.48
N ASP A 105 -6.94 3.63 1.77
CA ASP A 105 -6.63 4.86 2.48
C ASP A 105 -5.24 4.71 3.12
N GLU A 106 -4.31 5.58 2.75
CA GLU A 106 -2.93 5.64 3.27
C GLU A 106 -2.28 4.24 3.46
N PRO A 107 -2.17 3.44 2.39
CA PRO A 107 -1.67 2.07 2.48
C PRO A 107 -0.25 1.95 3.03
N GLU A 108 0.50 3.04 3.06
CA GLU A 108 1.87 3.16 3.57
C GLU A 108 1.97 3.39 5.08
N GLU A 109 0.86 3.69 5.76
CA GLU A 109 0.85 3.97 7.19
C GLU A 109 1.43 2.80 7.98
N ASN A 110 2.33 3.09 8.92
CA ASN A 110 3.08 2.09 9.70
C ASN A 110 4.04 1.16 8.93
N LEU A 111 4.28 1.40 7.62
CA LEU A 111 5.23 0.62 6.83
C LEU A 111 6.61 1.27 6.82
N HIS A 112 7.65 0.44 6.96
CA HIS A 112 9.02 0.87 6.70
C HIS A 112 9.19 1.30 5.22
N PRO A 113 10.02 2.30 4.89
CA PRO A 113 10.20 2.80 3.51
C PRO A 113 10.38 1.72 2.43
N LYS A 114 11.16 0.67 2.73
CA LYS A 114 11.34 -0.48 1.84
C LYS A 114 10.01 -1.21 1.56
N ASN A 115 9.22 -1.47 2.60
CA ASN A 115 7.93 -2.13 2.48
C ASN A 115 6.90 -1.26 1.74
N GLN A 116 7.00 0.06 1.86
CA GLN A 116 6.17 0.99 1.06
C GLN A 116 6.44 0.79 -0.43
N TYR A 117 7.71 0.67 -0.84
CA TYR A 117 8.05 0.43 -2.24
C TYR A 117 7.61 -0.95 -2.74
N ASP A 118 7.84 -1.99 -1.94
CA ASP A 118 7.39 -3.35 -2.23
C ASP A 118 5.85 -3.40 -2.35
N LEU A 119 5.11 -2.75 -1.43
CA LEU A 119 3.65 -2.65 -1.49
C LEU A 119 3.20 -1.92 -2.76
N MET A 120 3.81 -0.78 -3.09
CA MET A 120 3.46 -0.03 -4.28
C MET A 120 3.67 -0.83 -5.56
N SER A 121 4.71 -1.66 -5.63
CA SER A 121 4.92 -2.58 -6.75
C SER A 121 3.78 -3.59 -6.89
N ILE A 122 3.30 -4.15 -5.78
CA ILE A 122 2.14 -5.07 -5.76
C ILE A 122 0.88 -4.34 -6.27
N LEU A 123 0.62 -3.13 -5.78
CA LEU A 123 -0.58 -2.37 -6.11
C LEU A 123 -0.60 -1.89 -7.56
N ILE A 124 0.55 -1.46 -8.09
CA ILE A 124 0.69 -1.04 -9.49
C ILE A 124 0.55 -2.24 -10.43
N GLU A 125 1.16 -3.37 -10.08
CA GLU A 125 0.98 -4.62 -10.82
C GLU A 125 -0.49 -5.08 -10.77
N PHE A 126 -1.20 -4.87 -9.66
CA PHE A 126 -2.63 -5.16 -9.58
C PHE A 126 -3.42 -4.27 -10.55
N ALA A 127 -3.14 -2.96 -10.58
CA ALA A 127 -3.79 -2.00 -11.46
C ALA A 127 -3.52 -2.28 -12.95
N SER A 128 -2.35 -2.84 -13.29
CA SER A 128 -2.00 -3.19 -14.67
C SER A 128 -2.82 -4.38 -15.23
N GLN A 129 -3.44 -5.19 -14.36
CA GLN A 129 -4.18 -6.39 -14.73
C GLN A 129 -5.70 -6.16 -14.90
N ASN A 130 -6.10 -5.14 -15.67
CA ASN A 130 -7.51 -4.78 -15.89
C ASN A 130 -8.32 -4.54 -14.59
N ASN A 131 -7.64 -4.15 -13.50
CA ASN A 131 -8.28 -3.72 -12.27
C ASN A 131 -8.22 -2.20 -12.14
N LYS A 132 -9.02 -1.65 -11.22
CA LYS A 132 -8.97 -0.24 -10.86
C LYS A 132 -8.38 -0.10 -9.46
N LEU A 133 -7.55 0.92 -9.26
CA LEU A 133 -6.94 1.25 -7.98
C LEU A 133 -7.20 2.73 -7.68
N LEU A 134 -7.58 3.04 -6.45
CA LEU A 134 -7.63 4.39 -5.90
C LEU A 134 -6.86 4.39 -4.58
N LEU A 135 -5.87 5.27 -4.48
CA LEU A 135 -5.06 5.45 -3.28
C LEU A 135 -5.20 6.88 -2.79
N THR A 136 -5.24 7.07 -1.48
CA THR A 136 -4.93 8.34 -0.81
C THR A 136 -3.56 8.21 -0.15
N THR A 137 -2.85 9.32 0.03
CA THR A 137 -1.53 9.31 0.65
C THR A 137 -1.16 10.71 1.11
N HIS A 138 -0.42 10.77 2.22
CA HIS A 138 0.32 11.96 2.66
C HIS A 138 1.84 11.78 2.52
N SER A 139 2.30 10.66 1.97
CA SER A 139 3.71 10.28 1.91
C SER A 139 4.41 10.84 0.67
N THR A 140 5.41 11.69 0.90
CA THR A 140 6.32 12.14 -0.17
C THR A 140 7.18 11.02 -0.73
N LEU A 141 7.32 9.90 -0.01
CA LEU A 141 8.00 8.72 -0.55
C LEU A 141 7.14 8.01 -1.58
N LEU A 142 5.83 7.87 -1.35
CA LEU A 142 4.91 7.29 -2.32
C LEU A 142 4.83 8.11 -3.60
N THR A 143 4.81 9.44 -3.50
CA THR A 143 4.82 10.30 -4.69
C THR A 143 6.09 10.09 -5.52
N LYS A 144 7.26 9.96 -4.88
CA LYS A 144 8.53 9.62 -5.55
C LYS A 144 8.49 8.23 -6.20
N ILE A 145 7.94 7.22 -5.51
CA ILE A 145 7.76 5.87 -6.06
C ILE A 145 6.87 5.91 -7.29
N ILE A 146 5.68 6.51 -7.21
CA ILE A 146 4.73 6.63 -8.31
C ILE A 146 5.38 7.38 -9.49
N ASN A 147 6.14 8.44 -9.21
CA ASN A 147 6.81 9.20 -10.27
C ASN A 147 7.85 8.35 -11.01
N ASN A 148 8.56 7.45 -10.32
CA ASN A 148 9.46 6.50 -10.98
C ASN A 148 8.70 5.56 -11.93
N TYR A 149 7.52 5.08 -11.55
CA TYR A 149 6.69 4.25 -12.42
C TYR A 149 6.17 5.02 -13.64
N ILE A 150 5.73 6.27 -13.45
CA ILE A 150 5.30 7.15 -14.54
C ILE A 150 6.45 7.39 -15.52
N ASN A 151 7.61 7.78 -15.01
CA ASN A 151 8.79 8.03 -15.84
C ASN A 151 9.27 6.76 -16.53
N TYR A 152 9.25 5.61 -15.85
CA TYR A 152 9.56 4.33 -16.46
C TYR A 152 8.59 3.99 -17.59
N ALA A 153 7.30 4.25 -17.43
CA ALA A 153 6.30 4.03 -18.47
C ALA A 153 6.55 4.88 -19.74
N GLN A 154 7.10 6.09 -19.58
CA GLN A 154 7.46 7.01 -20.67
C GLN A 154 8.69 6.56 -21.47
N LEU A 155 9.54 5.69 -20.91
CA LEU A 155 10.75 5.25 -21.60
C LEU A 155 10.44 4.36 -22.81
N THR A 156 11.28 4.49 -23.84
CA THR A 156 11.35 3.54 -24.94
C THR A 156 11.77 2.16 -24.44
N ASP A 157 11.36 1.10 -25.13
CA ASP A 157 11.72 -0.27 -24.76
C ASP A 157 13.24 -0.49 -24.70
N GLU A 158 14.00 0.17 -25.59
CA GLU A 158 15.46 0.15 -25.56
C GLU A 158 16.04 0.73 -24.26
N ASN A 159 15.47 1.83 -23.75
CA ASN A 159 15.92 2.43 -22.51
C ASN A 159 15.43 1.65 -21.28
N LYS A 160 14.22 1.08 -21.33
CA LYS A 160 13.72 0.17 -20.28
C LYS A 160 14.66 -1.03 -20.09
N ALA A 161 15.16 -1.60 -21.18
CA ALA A 161 16.10 -2.73 -21.15
C ALA A 161 17.45 -2.41 -20.49
N LYS A 162 17.84 -1.13 -20.41
CA LYS A 162 19.08 -0.67 -19.76
C LYS A 162 18.91 -0.45 -18.25
N ILE A 163 17.69 -0.48 -17.72
CA ILE A 163 17.38 -0.27 -16.30
C ILE A 163 17.20 -1.64 -15.63
N GLN A 164 18.03 -1.92 -14.63
CA GLN A 164 17.88 -3.12 -13.79
C GLN A 164 17.07 -2.75 -12.55
N SER A 165 15.80 -3.18 -12.51
CA SER A 165 14.92 -2.99 -11.34
C SER A 165 14.03 -4.20 -11.15
N GLU A 166 13.91 -4.67 -9.91
CA GLU A 166 12.99 -5.76 -9.54
C GLU A 166 11.54 -5.27 -9.37
N HIS A 167 11.32 -3.96 -9.19
CA HIS A 167 10.02 -3.34 -8.95
C HIS A 167 9.33 -2.85 -10.23
N LEU A 168 10.11 -2.32 -11.18
CA LEU A 168 9.60 -1.67 -12.40
C LEU A 168 9.43 -2.69 -13.55
N SER A 169 8.46 -3.59 -13.41
CA SER A 169 8.15 -4.61 -14.44
C SER A 169 6.78 -4.45 -15.10
N SER A 170 5.88 -3.67 -14.49
CA SER A 170 4.51 -3.49 -14.95
C SER A 170 4.42 -2.49 -16.10
N SER A 171 3.66 -2.83 -17.13
CA SER A 171 3.29 -1.90 -18.19
C SER A 171 2.12 -1.04 -17.71
N LEU A 172 2.42 0.15 -17.20
CA LEU A 172 1.42 1.18 -16.95
C LEU A 172 1.20 2.00 -18.22
N ASN A 173 -0.06 2.24 -18.55
CA ASN A 173 -0.44 3.23 -19.54
C ASN A 173 -0.71 4.55 -18.82
N ILE A 174 0.06 5.58 -19.15
CA ILE A 174 -0.01 6.89 -18.50
C ILE A 174 -1.38 7.53 -18.63
N LYS A 175 -2.12 7.22 -19.70
CA LYS A 175 -3.49 7.72 -19.92
C LYS A 175 -4.50 7.17 -18.91
N ASP A 176 -4.16 6.08 -18.24
CA ASP A 176 -5.01 5.43 -17.24
C ASP A 176 -4.65 5.88 -15.81
N ILE A 177 -3.75 6.86 -15.66
CA ILE A 177 -3.29 7.40 -14.38
C ILE A 177 -3.87 8.80 -14.20
N GLU A 178 -4.51 9.02 -13.05
CA GLU A 178 -4.99 10.33 -12.61
C GLU A 178 -4.45 10.61 -11.21
N ILE A 179 -3.88 11.79 -11.01
CA ILE A 179 -3.30 12.22 -9.74
C ILE A 179 -3.92 13.56 -9.37
N CYS A 180 -4.47 13.61 -8.16
CA CYS A 180 -5.18 14.77 -7.64
C CYS A 180 -4.63 15.17 -6.27
N PHE A 181 -4.66 16.46 -5.99
CA PHE A 181 -4.43 17.04 -4.67
C PHE A 181 -5.75 17.61 -4.15
N PHE A 182 -6.04 17.38 -2.88
CA PHE A 182 -7.16 18.00 -2.20
C PHE A 182 -6.62 18.98 -1.16
N ASP A 183 -6.90 20.27 -1.34
CA ASP A 183 -6.41 21.34 -0.45
C ASP A 183 -7.37 21.66 0.71
N GLY A 184 -8.44 20.88 0.86
CA GLY A 184 -9.51 21.11 1.82
C GLY A 184 -10.74 21.79 1.23
N GLU A 185 -10.61 22.48 0.09
CA GLU A 185 -11.71 23.18 -0.56
C GLU A 185 -12.01 22.63 -1.96
N GLN A 186 -10.96 22.33 -2.72
CA GLN A 186 -11.05 21.90 -4.11
C GLN A 186 -10.10 20.75 -4.43
N VAL A 187 -10.48 19.99 -5.46
CA VAL A 187 -9.63 18.98 -6.07
C VAL A 187 -8.84 19.62 -7.21
N LYS A 188 -7.51 19.61 -7.10
CA LYS A 188 -6.57 20.09 -8.12
C LYS A 188 -5.96 18.88 -8.82
N HIS A 189 -6.03 18.83 -10.15
CA HIS A 189 -5.42 17.76 -10.92
C HIS A 189 -3.95 18.09 -11.19
N TYR A 190 -3.06 17.13 -10.93
CA TYR A 190 -1.68 17.21 -11.40
C TYR A 190 -1.60 16.79 -12.86
N THR A 191 -0.71 17.46 -13.60
CA THR A 191 -0.39 17.10 -14.99
C THR A 191 0.85 16.21 -14.99
N ILE A 192 0.81 15.16 -15.80
CA ILE A 192 1.98 14.33 -16.09
C ILE A 192 2.73 14.97 -17.27
N GLU A 193 3.94 15.45 -17.00
CA GLU A 193 4.83 16.08 -17.97
C GLU A 193 5.95 15.11 -18.41
N GLU A 194 6.87 15.58 -19.26
CA GLU A 194 7.98 14.80 -19.83
C GLU A 194 8.87 14.12 -18.77
N TYR A 195 9.04 14.77 -17.61
CA TYR A 195 9.81 14.25 -16.47
C TYR A 195 8.94 13.80 -15.29
N GLY A 196 7.66 13.50 -15.57
CA GLY A 196 6.70 12.97 -14.62
C GLY A 196 5.86 14.07 -13.97
N VAL A 197 5.52 13.90 -12.70
CA VAL A 197 4.66 14.81 -11.94
C VAL A 197 5.48 15.67 -10.98
N VAL A 198 5.27 16.97 -11.05
CA VAL A 198 5.79 17.93 -10.07
C VAL A 198 4.76 18.11 -8.96
N PHE A 199 4.98 17.44 -7.84
CA PHE A 199 4.16 17.54 -6.63
C PHE A 199 4.44 18.86 -5.87
N LYS A 200 4.02 19.99 -6.46
CA LYS A 200 4.35 21.35 -6.01
C LYS A 200 4.03 21.59 -4.53
N ASP A 201 2.88 21.12 -4.06
CA ASP A 201 2.41 21.33 -2.68
C ASP A 201 3.34 20.65 -1.65
N PHE A 202 3.84 19.45 -1.96
CA PHE A 202 4.85 18.80 -1.12
C PHE A 202 6.22 19.47 -1.24
N LEU A 203 6.62 19.82 -2.47
CA LEU A 203 7.93 20.40 -2.76
C LEU A 203 8.12 21.76 -2.09
N GLU A 204 7.07 22.58 -2.01
CA GLU A 204 7.12 23.88 -1.34
C GLU A 204 7.48 23.71 0.15
N ILE A 205 6.80 22.81 0.86
CA ILE A 205 7.06 22.55 2.27
C ILE A 205 8.43 21.90 2.48
N GLU A 206 8.80 20.92 1.64
CA GLU A 206 10.14 20.28 1.70
C GLU A 206 11.26 21.33 1.52
N ASN A 207 11.10 22.28 0.59
CA ASN A 207 12.08 23.34 0.36
C ASN A 207 12.18 24.34 1.52
N GLN A 208 11.05 24.71 2.13
CA GLN A 208 11.04 25.58 3.31
C GLN A 208 11.82 24.94 4.47
N ILE A 209 11.58 23.65 4.72
CA ILE A 209 12.29 22.87 5.76
C ILE A 209 13.79 22.77 5.44
N ALA A 210 14.15 22.50 4.19
CA ALA A 210 15.54 22.41 3.76
C ALA A 210 16.29 23.74 3.92
N SER A 211 15.65 24.85 3.55
CA SER A 211 16.22 26.20 3.71
C SER A 211 16.51 26.51 5.17
N LEU A 212 15.56 26.24 6.07
CA LEU A 212 15.73 26.43 7.50
C LEU A 212 16.85 25.53 8.06
N SER A 213 16.90 24.27 7.61
CA SER A 213 17.95 23.34 8.03
C SER A 213 19.35 23.85 7.64
N ASN A 214 19.50 24.40 6.44
CA ASN A 214 20.77 24.99 6.00
C ASN A 214 21.18 26.17 6.87
N GLU A 215 20.25 27.07 7.20
CA GLU A 215 20.51 28.22 8.07
C GLU A 215 20.98 27.78 9.47
N ILE A 216 20.27 26.81 10.07
CA ILE A 216 20.63 26.25 11.38
C ILE A 216 22.04 25.62 11.34
N ASN A 217 22.32 24.81 10.32
CA ASN A 217 23.62 24.13 10.19
C ASN A 217 24.77 25.11 9.99
N MET A 218 24.55 26.20 9.25
CA MET A 218 25.55 27.27 9.09
C MET A 218 25.87 27.93 10.43
N LYS A 219 24.87 28.22 11.26
CA LYS A 219 25.06 28.80 12.59
C LYS A 219 25.78 27.85 13.55
N LEU A 220 25.45 26.56 13.51
CA LEU A 220 26.16 25.53 14.28
C LEU A 220 27.65 25.45 13.88
N TYR A 221 27.93 25.51 12.58
CA TYR A 221 29.30 25.51 12.07
C TYR A 221 30.10 26.73 12.54
N GLU A 222 29.52 27.94 12.43
CA GLU A 222 30.14 29.17 12.94
C GLU A 222 30.45 29.08 14.44
N GLN A 223 29.52 28.55 15.24
CA GLN A 223 29.70 28.36 16.68
C GLN A 223 30.84 27.37 16.99
N TRP A 224 30.93 26.28 16.25
CA TRP A 224 31.99 25.28 16.43
C TRP A 224 33.38 25.81 16.08
N GLN A 225 33.49 26.70 15.09
CA GLN A 225 34.77 27.34 14.75
C GLN A 225 35.21 28.39 15.78
N SER A 226 34.28 28.89 16.60
CA SER A 226 34.53 29.90 17.64
C SER A 226 34.91 29.33 19.02
N ASN A 227 34.84 28.01 19.19
CA ASN A 227 35.23 27.27 20.40
C ASN A 227 36.52 26.47 20.17
#